data_AF-A0A1H0G503-F1
#
_entry.id   AF-A0A1H0G503-F1
#
_cell.length_a   1.000
_cell.length_b   1.000
_cell.length_c   1.000
_cell.angle_alpha   90.00
_cell.angle_beta   90.00
_cell.angle_gamma   90.00
#
_symmetry.space_group_name_H-M   'P 1'
#
loop_
_entity.id
_entity.type
_entity.pdbx_description
1 polymer ?
#
loop_
_entity_poly.entity_id
_entity_poly.type
_entity_poly.pdbx_seq_one_letter_code
_entity_poly.pdbx_strand_id
1 'polypeptide(L)'
;MDFDSKRAWARMPQVNGVNKNRSRLAQQRGWQFAEQAPELLDRWPVLPFTQRGDMRLVYGALSGICDGLSFTMSDFMRRQMVINKQVYGMTFNQHDKMVTDSVWVVRLPAPMPFFQITSRDQVYFDIDDSPHPTTGDRKFDKRHQLVDTDPHVAAQVLTPGVMATVREARLGTWTLLGTELVYAENCYLGGTGPNKVVETLGKLAMLVSQLPFHLGGGQPAPQAYPQPGYPQPQPTYPPQQYQRPAYPPQHHPGYPTQQPPAHYPPAQYPQPGYPQPFQQIGYPPPPGHGYPAGPPPSR
;
A
#
# COMPACT_ATOMS: atom_id res chain seq x y z
N MET A 1 -18.34 -0.31 -9.69
CA MET A 1 -18.13 0.88 -10.54
C MET A 1 -16.63 0.91 -10.80
N ASP A 2 -16.20 0.57 -12.01
CA ASP A 2 -14.77 0.44 -12.31
C ASP A 2 -14.11 1.82 -12.34
N PHE A 3 -12.95 1.92 -11.72
CA PHE A 3 -12.16 3.15 -11.69
C PHE A 3 -11.52 3.39 -13.06
N ASP A 4 -11.95 4.46 -13.75
CA ASP A 4 -11.32 4.90 -15.00
C ASP A 4 -10.02 5.64 -14.69
N SER A 5 -8.93 4.88 -14.63
CA SER A 5 -7.58 5.40 -14.37
C SER A 5 -7.16 6.46 -15.36
N LYS A 6 -7.56 6.36 -16.64
CA LYS A 6 -7.19 7.34 -17.68
C LYS A 6 -7.77 8.73 -17.38
N ARG A 7 -9.02 8.80 -16.90
CA ARG A 7 -9.64 10.08 -16.50
C ARG A 7 -9.03 10.67 -15.24
N ALA A 8 -8.61 9.84 -14.28
CA ALA A 8 -7.97 10.32 -13.06
C ALA A 8 -6.57 10.89 -13.34
N TRP A 9 -5.77 10.21 -14.17
CA TRP A 9 -4.42 10.65 -14.54
C TRP A 9 -4.40 11.98 -15.27
N ALA A 10 -5.34 12.20 -16.19
CA ALA A 10 -5.45 13.45 -16.95
C ALA A 10 -5.66 14.68 -16.06
N ARG A 11 -6.16 14.50 -14.84
CA ARG A 11 -6.40 15.57 -13.86
C ARG A 11 -5.23 15.81 -12.90
N MET A 12 -4.14 15.04 -13.01
CA MET A 12 -2.98 15.12 -12.12
C MET A 12 -1.69 15.44 -12.90
N PRO A 13 -1.58 16.63 -13.53
CA PRO A 13 -0.43 16.99 -14.37
C PRO A 13 0.93 16.92 -13.66
N GLN A 14 0.94 17.06 -12.33
CA GLN A 14 2.14 16.92 -11.51
C GLN A 14 2.71 15.49 -11.53
N VAL A 15 1.85 14.47 -11.59
CA VAL A 15 2.30 13.06 -11.64
C VAL A 15 3.07 12.78 -12.93
N ASN A 16 2.60 13.27 -14.07
CA ASN A 16 3.28 13.09 -15.35
C ASN A 16 4.70 13.69 -15.32
N GLY A 17 4.86 14.87 -14.71
CA GLY A 17 6.17 15.51 -14.53
C GLY A 17 7.11 14.69 -13.65
N VAL A 18 6.61 14.20 -12.51
CA VAL A 18 7.40 13.36 -11.58
C VAL A 18 7.78 12.03 -12.22
N ASN A 19 6.85 11.35 -12.90
CA ASN A 19 7.11 10.11 -13.62
C ASN A 19 8.16 10.27 -14.72
N LYS A 20 8.10 11.35 -15.50
CA LYS A 20 9.12 11.67 -16.51
C LYS A 20 10.51 11.84 -15.88
N ASN A 21 10.58 12.53 -14.73
CA ASN A 21 11.84 12.72 -14.01
C ASN A 21 12.36 11.40 -13.40
N ARG A 22 11.48 10.55 -12.87
CA ARG A 22 11.84 9.21 -12.36
C ARG A 22 12.32 8.28 -13.47
N SER A 23 11.64 8.26 -14.62
CA SER A 23 12.07 7.51 -15.81
C SER A 23 13.48 7.89 -16.23
N ARG A 24 13.80 9.19 -16.25
CA ARG A 24 15.15 9.69 -16.52
C ARG A 24 16.16 9.25 -15.46
N LEU A 25 15.81 9.36 -14.17
CA LEU A 25 16.67 8.89 -13.08
C LEU A 25 16.96 7.39 -13.23
N ALA A 26 15.95 6.60 -13.58
CA ALA A 26 16.09 5.17 -13.77
C ALA A 26 17.08 4.84 -14.89
N GLN A 27 16.94 5.50 -16.04
CA GLN A 27 17.89 5.36 -17.16
C GLN A 27 19.32 5.72 -16.76
N GLN A 28 19.50 6.81 -16.00
CA GLN A 28 20.83 7.26 -15.55
C GLN A 28 21.49 6.29 -14.56
N ARG A 29 20.70 5.57 -13.76
CA ARG A 29 21.18 4.66 -12.72
C ARG A 29 21.17 3.18 -13.14
N GLY A 30 20.70 2.88 -14.36
CA GLY A 30 20.46 1.49 -14.78
C GLY A 30 19.35 0.79 -13.98
N TRP A 31 18.42 1.56 -13.41
CA TRP A 31 17.25 1.05 -12.72
C TRP A 31 16.09 0.86 -13.70
N GLN A 32 15.10 0.08 -13.28
CA GLN A 32 13.87 -0.12 -14.03
C GLN A 32 12.84 0.93 -13.59
N PHE A 33 11.99 1.35 -14.54
CA PHE A 33 10.88 2.25 -14.29
C PHE A 33 9.60 1.67 -14.89
N ALA A 34 8.52 1.70 -14.12
CA ALA A 34 7.18 1.38 -14.58
C ALA A 34 6.23 2.51 -14.20
N GLU A 35 5.50 3.04 -15.19
CA GLU A 35 4.56 4.14 -14.95
C GLU A 35 3.40 3.72 -14.04
N GLN A 36 2.92 2.48 -14.21
CA GLN A 36 1.90 1.84 -13.37
C GLN A 36 2.42 0.49 -12.90
N ALA A 37 2.10 0.12 -11.66
CA ALA A 37 2.53 -1.14 -11.07
C ALA A 37 1.43 -1.73 -10.16
N PRO A 38 0.25 -2.06 -10.72
CA PRO A 38 -0.90 -2.55 -9.94
C PRO A 38 -0.60 -3.83 -9.16
N GLU A 39 0.34 -4.65 -9.62
CA GLU A 39 0.79 -5.87 -8.95
C GLU A 39 1.41 -5.62 -7.56
N LEU A 40 1.80 -4.37 -7.25
CA LEU A 40 2.36 -3.99 -5.96
C LEU A 40 1.29 -3.72 -4.89
N LEU A 41 0.02 -3.53 -5.26
CA LEU A 41 -1.06 -3.14 -4.34
C LEU A 41 -1.34 -4.15 -3.22
N ASP A 42 -1.20 -5.43 -3.56
CA ASP A 42 -1.58 -6.55 -2.69
C ASP A 42 -0.36 -7.37 -2.26
N ARG A 43 0.85 -6.89 -2.57
CA ARG A 43 2.09 -7.59 -2.25
C ARG A 43 2.44 -7.51 -0.76
N TRP A 44 2.11 -6.39 -0.10
CA TRP A 44 2.49 -6.14 1.29
C TRP A 44 1.28 -5.85 2.17
N PRO A 45 0.98 -6.68 3.17
CA PRO A 45 -0.16 -6.50 4.07
C PRO A 45 0.18 -5.55 5.24
N VAL A 46 0.77 -4.39 4.95
CA VAL A 46 1.23 -3.41 5.97
C VAL A 46 0.89 -1.98 5.54
N LEU A 47 0.96 -0.99 6.44
CA LEU A 47 0.84 0.42 6.07
C LEU A 47 1.81 0.81 4.95
N PRO A 48 1.37 1.65 3.98
CA PRO A 48 0.03 2.26 3.89
C PRO A 48 -1.01 1.36 3.19
N PHE A 49 -0.63 0.20 2.68
CA PHE A 49 -1.49 -0.64 1.85
C PHE A 49 -2.72 -1.19 2.58
N THR A 50 -2.64 -1.39 3.90
CA THR A 50 -3.76 -1.82 4.75
C THR A 50 -4.76 -0.72 5.09
N GLN A 51 -4.45 0.54 4.76
CA GLN A 51 -5.37 1.65 5.05
C GLN A 51 -6.64 1.54 4.22
N ARG A 52 -7.78 1.80 4.88
CA ARG A 52 -9.08 1.83 4.25
C ARG A 52 -9.15 2.93 3.20
N GLY A 53 -9.88 2.66 2.13
CA GLY A 53 -10.07 3.58 1.02
C GLY A 53 -10.46 2.83 -0.23
N ASP A 54 -10.92 3.57 -1.24
CA ASP A 54 -11.15 3.06 -2.58
C ASP A 54 -10.23 3.76 -3.58
N MET A 55 -10.36 3.41 -4.85
CA MET A 55 -9.53 3.95 -5.95
C MET A 55 -8.02 3.84 -5.65
N ARG A 56 -7.62 2.67 -5.13
CA ARG A 56 -6.23 2.33 -4.78
C ARG A 56 -5.40 2.16 -6.06
N LEU A 57 -4.29 2.88 -6.17
CA LEU A 57 -3.40 2.89 -7.33
C LEU A 57 -1.94 2.90 -6.89
N VAL A 58 -1.10 2.21 -7.66
CA VAL A 58 0.35 2.29 -7.52
C VAL A 58 0.97 2.71 -8.85
N TYR A 59 1.85 3.70 -8.80
CA TYR A 59 2.42 4.33 -9.98
C TYR A 59 3.85 4.84 -9.75
N GLY A 60 4.50 5.20 -10.87
CA GLY A 60 5.83 5.79 -10.87
C GLY A 60 6.86 4.90 -10.19
N ALA A 61 6.75 3.59 -10.38
CA ALA A 61 7.55 2.60 -9.70
C ALA A 61 8.99 2.58 -10.24
N LEU A 62 9.95 2.49 -9.34
CA LEU A 62 11.37 2.34 -9.59
C LEU A 62 11.87 1.07 -8.92
N SER A 63 12.71 0.30 -9.58
CA SER A 63 13.38 -0.84 -8.94
C SER A 63 14.82 -0.98 -9.41
N GLY A 64 15.69 -1.41 -8.50
CA GLY A 64 17.12 -1.49 -8.80
C GLY A 64 17.95 -1.78 -7.56
N ILE A 65 19.23 -1.39 -7.62
CA ILE A 65 20.18 -1.51 -6.52
C ILE A 65 20.75 -0.11 -6.24
N CYS A 66 20.73 0.31 -4.98
CA CYS A 66 21.34 1.54 -4.49
C CYS A 66 22.18 1.22 -3.26
N ASP A 67 23.46 1.57 -3.27
CA ASP A 67 24.39 1.33 -2.15
C ASP A 67 24.39 -0.12 -1.64
N GLY A 68 24.31 -1.08 -2.59
CA GLY A 68 24.28 -2.51 -2.29
C GLY A 68 22.91 -3.05 -1.84
N LEU A 69 21.89 -2.19 -1.69
CA LEU A 69 20.53 -2.58 -1.32
C LEU A 69 19.64 -2.68 -2.54
N SER A 70 19.05 -3.86 -2.75
CA SER A 70 17.96 -4.02 -3.71
C SER A 70 16.72 -3.32 -3.18
N PHE A 71 16.08 -2.53 -4.03
CA PHE A 71 14.91 -1.75 -3.64
C PHE A 71 13.81 -1.75 -4.70
N THR A 72 12.60 -1.44 -4.26
CA THR A 72 11.47 -1.01 -5.08
C THR A 72 10.86 0.23 -4.42
N MET A 73 10.62 1.29 -5.19
CA MET A 73 9.95 2.50 -4.73
C MET A 73 8.74 2.76 -5.60
N SER A 74 7.62 3.21 -5.04
CA SER A 74 6.45 3.60 -5.81
C SER A 74 5.62 4.63 -5.04
N ASP A 75 4.71 5.31 -5.72
CA ASP A 75 3.68 6.10 -5.04
C ASP A 75 2.39 5.28 -4.97
N PHE A 76 1.84 5.18 -3.76
CA PHE A 76 0.54 4.59 -3.47
C PHE A 76 -0.48 5.70 -3.25
N MET A 77 -1.46 5.79 -4.14
CA MET A 77 -2.56 6.73 -4.04
C MET A 77 -3.85 6.01 -3.68
N ARG A 78 -4.61 6.58 -2.76
CA ARG A 78 -5.96 6.11 -2.40
C ARG A 78 -6.87 7.30 -2.17
N ARG A 79 -8.18 7.08 -2.32
CA ARG A 79 -9.18 7.99 -1.80
C ARG A 79 -9.55 7.55 -0.39
N GLN A 80 -9.43 8.46 0.58
CA GLN A 80 -9.88 8.16 1.94
C GLN A 80 -11.40 7.99 1.96
N MET A 81 -11.89 6.93 2.60
CA MET A 81 -13.33 6.68 2.71
C MET A 81 -13.98 7.78 3.55
N VAL A 82 -15.00 8.44 2.99
CA VAL A 82 -15.76 9.48 3.68
C VAL A 82 -16.56 8.86 4.82
N ILE A 83 -16.26 9.26 6.06
CA ILE A 83 -17.16 8.97 7.19
C ILE A 83 -18.29 9.99 7.11
N ASN A 84 -19.52 9.50 6.95
CA ASN A 84 -20.73 10.30 7.04
C ASN A 84 -20.81 10.91 8.44
N LYS A 85 -20.55 12.20 8.59
CA LYS A 85 -20.73 12.87 9.87
C LYS A 85 -22.11 13.49 9.90
N GLN A 86 -23.00 12.98 10.77
CA GLN A 86 -24.24 13.69 11.05
C GLN A 86 -23.95 14.88 11.95
N VAL A 87 -24.27 16.09 11.47
CA VAL A 87 -24.18 17.34 12.23
C VAL A 87 -25.54 18.03 12.11
N TYR A 88 -26.19 18.29 13.24
CA TYR A 88 -27.55 18.89 13.29
C TYR A 88 -28.62 18.15 12.46
N GLY A 89 -28.59 16.82 12.43
CA GLY A 89 -29.55 16.01 11.64
C GLY A 89 -29.30 16.03 10.13
N MET A 90 -28.22 16.68 9.68
CA MET A 90 -27.79 16.68 8.28
C MET A 90 -26.54 15.81 8.13
N THR A 91 -26.54 14.90 7.16
CA THR A 91 -25.35 14.12 6.79
C THR A 91 -24.41 15.01 6.00
N PHE A 92 -23.27 15.38 6.59
CA PHE A 92 -22.21 16.09 5.89
C PHE A 92 -21.23 15.07 5.29
N ASN A 93 -21.12 15.06 3.97
CA ASN A 93 -20.09 14.29 3.27
C ASN A 93 -18.79 15.11 3.29
N GLN A 94 -17.85 14.76 4.16
CA GLN A 94 -16.54 15.38 4.17
C GLN A 94 -15.74 14.88 2.96
N HIS A 95 -15.19 15.83 2.20
CA HIS A 95 -14.66 15.71 0.82
C HIS A 95 -13.85 14.45 0.44
N ASP A 96 -14.05 14.06 -0.82
CA ASP A 96 -13.20 13.19 -1.66
C ASP A 96 -11.73 13.66 -1.64
N LYS A 97 -10.98 13.21 -0.62
CA LYS A 97 -9.56 13.55 -0.46
C LYS A 97 -8.71 12.38 -0.92
N MET A 98 -7.98 12.62 -2.00
CA MET A 98 -6.90 11.73 -2.42
C MET A 98 -5.70 11.91 -1.49
N VAL A 99 -5.15 10.81 -1.03
CA VAL A 99 -3.91 10.74 -0.26
C VAL A 99 -2.91 9.93 -1.05
N THR A 100 -1.70 10.47 -1.17
CA THR A 100 -0.57 9.78 -1.79
C THR A 100 0.52 9.57 -0.75
N ASP A 101 0.96 8.32 -0.62
CA ASP A 101 2.12 7.94 0.16
C ASP A 101 3.18 7.42 -0.79
N SER A 102 4.42 7.90 -0.65
CA SER A 102 5.55 7.26 -1.31
C SER A 102 6.02 6.09 -0.45
N VAL A 103 6.22 4.95 -1.08
CA VAL A 103 6.57 3.69 -0.42
C VAL A 103 7.90 3.20 -0.98
N TRP A 104 8.83 2.86 -0.10
CA TRP A 104 10.10 2.22 -0.42
C TRP A 104 10.12 0.86 0.24
N VAL A 105 10.51 -0.15 -0.51
CA VAL A 105 10.73 -1.50 -0.02
C VAL A 105 12.18 -1.85 -0.31
N VAL A 106 12.96 -2.12 0.73
CA VAL A 106 14.36 -2.52 0.61
C VAL A 106 14.54 -3.95 1.09
N ARG A 107 15.36 -4.72 0.37
CA ARG A 107 15.71 -6.08 0.74
C ARG A 107 16.71 -6.06 1.90
N LEU A 108 16.37 -6.79 2.96
CA LEU A 108 17.23 -6.99 4.12
C LEU A 108 18.22 -8.14 3.88
N PRO A 109 19.42 -8.08 4.50
CA PRO A 109 20.43 -9.14 4.39
C PRO A 109 20.05 -10.43 5.13
N ALA A 110 19.14 -10.34 6.12
CA ALA A 110 18.60 -11.46 6.86
C ALA A 110 17.11 -11.21 7.13
N PRO A 111 16.30 -12.27 7.34
CA PRO A 111 14.94 -12.09 7.81
C PRO A 111 14.92 -11.39 9.18
N MET A 112 13.86 -10.63 9.46
CA MET A 112 13.57 -9.96 10.72
C MET A 112 12.17 -10.35 11.19
N PRO A 113 11.92 -10.33 12.52
CA PRO A 113 10.56 -10.49 13.03
C PRO A 113 9.65 -9.38 12.51
N PHE A 114 8.34 -9.64 12.50
CA PHE A 114 7.36 -8.61 12.18
C PHE A 114 7.46 -7.47 13.20
N PHE A 115 7.59 -6.25 12.69
CA PHE A 115 7.65 -5.04 13.50
C PHE A 115 7.13 -3.89 12.66
N GLN A 116 6.22 -3.08 13.18
CA GLN A 116 5.68 -1.93 12.50
C GLN A 116 5.48 -0.76 13.46
N ILE A 117 5.98 0.39 13.05
CA ILE A 117 5.92 1.63 13.81
C ILE A 117 5.55 2.77 12.88
N THR A 118 4.84 3.74 13.44
CA THR A 118 4.40 4.95 12.76
C THR A 118 4.68 6.17 13.61
N SER A 119 4.95 7.30 12.95
CA SER A 119 5.08 8.59 13.61
C SER A 119 3.70 9.25 13.75
N ARG A 120 3.44 9.83 14.92
CA ARG A 120 2.23 10.62 15.18
C ARG A 120 2.09 11.85 14.30
N ASP A 121 3.20 12.32 13.71
CA ASP A 121 3.18 13.43 12.75
C ASP A 121 2.49 13.00 11.44
N GLN A 122 2.33 11.69 11.19
CA GLN A 122 1.60 11.12 10.05
C GLN A 122 0.12 10.90 10.40
N VAL A 123 -0.60 12.02 10.57
CA VAL A 123 -1.97 12.10 11.13
C VAL A 123 -3.08 11.45 10.28
N TYR A 124 -2.74 10.88 9.13
CA TYR A 124 -3.71 10.34 8.16
C TYR A 124 -3.83 8.81 8.21
N PHE A 125 -3.04 8.16 9.07
CA PHE A 125 -3.23 6.76 9.38
C PHE A 125 -4.26 6.62 10.50
N ASP A 126 -5.30 5.83 10.22
CA ASP A 126 -6.31 5.43 11.20
C ASP A 126 -5.73 4.32 12.07
N ILE A 127 -5.14 4.70 13.21
CA ILE A 127 -4.40 3.84 14.15
C ILE A 127 -4.85 4.10 15.59
N ASP A 128 -6.15 4.31 15.77
CA ASP A 128 -6.74 4.55 17.08
C ASP A 128 -6.35 3.41 18.05
N ASP A 129 -5.95 3.81 19.26
CA ASP A 129 -5.54 2.94 20.37
C ASP A 129 -4.23 2.13 20.23
N SER A 130 -3.39 2.44 19.24
CA SER A 130 -2.05 1.84 19.14
C SER A 130 -1.14 2.21 20.34
N PRO A 131 -0.48 1.22 20.98
CA PRO A 131 0.38 1.47 22.14
C PRO A 131 1.65 2.25 21.76
N HIS A 132 2.17 3.03 22.70
CA HIS A 132 3.48 3.65 22.57
C HIS A 132 4.60 2.63 22.79
N PRO A 133 5.75 2.76 22.11
CA PRO A 133 6.92 1.97 22.48
C PRO A 133 7.43 2.42 23.86
N THR A 134 8.09 1.52 24.57
CA THR A 134 8.63 1.76 25.93
C THR A 134 10.15 1.64 25.91
N THR A 135 10.81 2.56 25.21
CA THR A 135 12.26 2.46 24.91
C THR A 135 13.16 3.11 25.95
N GLY A 136 12.58 3.86 26.89
CA GLY A 136 13.32 4.70 27.84
C GLY A 136 13.67 6.09 27.29
N ASP A 137 13.54 6.32 25.97
CA ASP A 137 13.58 7.66 25.38
C ASP A 137 12.16 8.23 25.28
N ARG A 138 11.76 8.99 26.30
CA ARG A 138 10.42 9.62 26.37
C ARG A 138 10.08 10.49 25.16
N LYS A 139 11.07 11.10 24.50
CA LYS A 139 10.80 11.92 23.29
C LYS A 139 10.50 11.03 22.10
N PHE A 140 11.19 9.90 21.97
CA PHE A 140 10.91 8.90 20.96
C PHE A 140 9.53 8.26 21.18
N ASP A 141 9.28 7.79 22.41
CA ASP A 141 8.04 7.10 22.80
C ASP A 141 6.80 7.96 22.56
N LYS A 142 6.87 9.27 22.87
CA LYS A 142 5.75 10.20 22.64
C LYS A 142 5.45 10.42 21.16
N ARG A 143 6.46 10.34 20.29
CA ARG A 143 6.34 10.65 18.85
C ARG A 143 5.90 9.47 18.02
N HIS A 144 6.05 8.24 18.51
CA HIS A 144 5.77 7.04 17.74
C HIS A 144 4.72 6.18 18.40
N GLN A 145 4.08 5.34 17.58
CA GLN A 145 3.10 4.34 17.98
C GLN A 145 3.42 3.02 17.29
N LEU A 146 3.21 1.92 18.01
CA LEU A 146 3.35 0.56 17.50
C LEU A 146 2.05 0.13 16.83
N VAL A 147 2.13 -0.46 15.65
CA VAL A 147 0.98 -0.98 14.90
C VAL A 147 1.15 -2.48 14.78
N ASP A 148 0.17 -3.26 15.24
CA ASP A 148 0.17 -4.73 15.16
C ASP A 148 1.47 -5.41 15.62
N THR A 149 2.22 -4.77 16.53
CA THR A 149 3.57 -5.18 16.91
C THR A 149 3.61 -5.61 18.37
N ASP A 150 4.19 -6.78 18.63
CA ASP A 150 4.48 -7.24 19.98
C ASP A 150 5.44 -6.27 20.68
N PRO A 151 5.07 -5.70 21.85
CA PRO A 151 5.95 -4.82 22.62
C PRO A 151 7.33 -5.42 22.95
N HIS A 152 7.44 -6.73 23.13
CA HIS A 152 8.72 -7.39 23.37
C HIS A 152 9.61 -7.38 22.14
N VAL A 153 9.04 -7.63 20.96
CA VAL A 153 9.77 -7.51 19.69
C VAL A 153 10.17 -6.06 19.45
N ALA A 154 9.28 -5.11 19.72
CA ALA A 154 9.58 -3.69 19.61
C ALA A 154 10.77 -3.29 20.49
N ALA A 155 10.83 -3.74 21.75
CA ALA A 155 11.94 -3.45 22.64
C ALA A 155 13.28 -4.00 22.15
N GLN A 156 13.28 -5.14 21.45
CA GLN A 156 14.50 -5.73 20.87
C GLN A 156 14.94 -5.03 19.59
N VAL A 157 13.99 -4.63 18.73
CA VAL A 157 14.26 -3.92 17.47
C VAL A 157 14.69 -2.48 17.71
N LEU A 158 14.04 -1.78 18.64
CA LEU A 158 14.28 -0.36 18.95
C LEU A 158 15.50 -0.17 19.88
N THR A 159 16.66 -0.60 19.40
CA THR A 159 17.93 -0.35 20.08
C THR A 159 18.27 1.15 20.08
N PRO A 160 19.17 1.63 20.97
CA PRO A 160 19.60 3.02 20.96
C PRO A 160 20.12 3.52 19.61
N GLY A 161 20.85 2.66 18.87
CA GLY A 161 21.35 2.98 17.53
C GLY A 161 20.21 3.17 16.52
N VAL A 162 19.26 2.23 16.48
CA VAL A 162 18.08 2.31 15.61
C VAL A 162 17.27 3.57 15.89
N MET A 163 16.98 3.86 17.17
CA MET A 163 16.22 5.05 17.56
C MET A 163 16.94 6.35 17.20
N ALA A 164 18.26 6.42 17.39
CA ALA A 164 19.06 7.58 17.02
C ALA A 164 18.98 7.82 15.51
N THR A 165 19.16 6.77 14.69
CA THR A 165 19.06 6.86 13.24
C THR A 165 17.67 7.25 12.77
N VAL A 166 16.61 6.63 13.30
CA VAL A 166 15.22 6.99 12.96
C VAL A 166 14.95 8.48 13.22
N ARG A 167 15.41 8.99 14.37
CA ARG A 167 15.24 10.39 14.74
C ARG A 167 16.04 11.34 13.85
N GLU A 168 17.31 11.03 13.59
CA GLU A 168 18.21 11.85 12.76
C GLU A 168 17.74 11.90 11.31
N ALA A 169 17.40 10.74 10.74
CA ALA A 169 16.91 10.62 9.37
C ALA A 169 15.45 11.09 9.21
N ARG A 170 14.74 11.34 10.33
CA ARG A 170 13.31 11.68 10.40
C ARG A 170 12.42 10.64 9.72
N LEU A 171 12.70 9.37 9.96
CA LEU A 171 11.90 8.28 9.42
C LEU A 171 10.58 8.18 10.21
N GLY A 172 9.45 8.26 9.50
CA GLY A 172 8.12 8.21 10.10
C GLY A 172 7.59 6.79 10.26
N THR A 173 7.02 6.25 9.18
CA THR A 173 6.35 4.94 9.19
C THR A 173 7.19 3.90 8.49
N TRP A 174 7.46 2.80 9.18
CA TRP A 174 8.18 1.68 8.60
C TRP A 174 7.83 0.35 9.24
N THR A 175 8.08 -0.71 8.49
CA THR A 175 7.72 -2.08 8.82
C THR A 175 8.84 -3.03 8.43
N LEU A 176 9.17 -3.97 9.31
CA LEU A 176 9.96 -5.15 9.01
C LEU A 176 9.00 -6.30 8.71
N LEU A 177 9.18 -6.93 7.56
CA LEU A 177 8.36 -8.06 7.11
C LEU A 177 9.29 -9.13 6.53
N GLY A 178 9.75 -10.04 7.40
CA GLY A 178 10.72 -11.05 7.01
C GLY A 178 11.98 -10.41 6.44
N THR A 179 12.26 -10.64 5.17
CA THR A 179 13.45 -10.12 4.47
C THR A 179 13.26 -8.75 3.82
N GLU A 180 12.20 -8.02 4.13
CA GLU A 180 11.90 -6.72 3.53
C GLU A 180 11.68 -5.67 4.62
N LEU A 181 12.20 -4.46 4.38
CA LEU A 181 11.87 -3.24 5.13
C LEU A 181 11.01 -2.36 4.24
N VAL A 182 9.78 -2.10 4.66
CA VAL A 182 8.82 -1.22 4.00
C VAL A 182 8.81 0.12 4.73
N TYR A 183 9.17 1.21 4.06
CA TYR A 183 9.10 2.57 4.58
C TYR A 183 8.08 3.37 3.79
N ALA A 184 7.30 4.19 4.48
CA ALA A 184 6.30 5.04 3.87
C ALA A 184 6.35 6.46 4.43
N GLU A 185 6.21 7.43 3.52
CA GLU A 185 6.04 8.83 3.88
C GLU A 185 4.95 9.47 3.04
N ASN A 186 4.19 10.38 3.65
CA ASN A 186 3.23 11.17 2.91
C ASN A 186 3.96 12.05 1.91
N CYS A 187 3.54 12.00 0.65
CA CYS A 187 3.93 13.02 -0.29
C CYS A 187 2.75 13.96 -0.52
N TYR A 188 3.00 15.25 -0.33
CA TYR A 188 2.10 16.28 -0.80
C TYR A 188 1.98 16.17 -2.33
N LEU A 189 0.79 16.52 -2.85
CA LEU A 189 0.36 16.42 -4.25
C LEU A 189 1.54 16.38 -5.26
N GLY A 190 1.67 15.26 -5.97
CA GLY A 190 2.63 15.11 -7.07
C GLY A 190 3.61 13.93 -6.93
N GLY A 191 3.74 13.32 -5.75
CA GLY A 191 4.66 12.20 -5.54
C GLY A 191 6.09 12.65 -5.22
N THR A 192 6.94 11.68 -4.87
CA THR A 192 8.34 11.95 -4.50
C THR A 192 9.26 12.23 -5.70
N GLY A 193 9.93 13.39 -5.70
CA GLY A 193 10.89 13.75 -6.73
C GLY A 193 12.19 12.92 -6.72
N PRO A 194 12.98 12.93 -7.80
CA PRO A 194 14.15 12.05 -7.99
C PRO A 194 15.22 12.21 -6.90
N ASN A 195 15.56 13.45 -6.52
CA ASN A 195 16.58 13.69 -5.48
C ASN A 195 16.15 13.11 -4.14
N LYS A 196 14.87 13.22 -3.81
CA LYS A 196 14.30 12.71 -2.56
C LYS A 196 14.25 11.17 -2.56
N VAL A 197 14.07 10.52 -3.71
CA VAL A 197 14.21 9.05 -3.83
C VAL A 197 15.60 8.62 -3.36
N VAL A 198 16.66 9.23 -3.91
CA VAL A 198 18.05 8.88 -3.58
C VAL A 198 18.38 9.21 -2.12
N GLU A 199 17.97 10.39 -1.64
CA GLU A 199 18.14 10.80 -0.24
C GLU A 199 17.50 9.78 0.73
N THR A 200 16.28 9.35 0.42
CA THR A 200 15.54 8.40 1.26
C THR A 200 16.18 7.02 1.24
N LEU A 201 16.66 6.55 0.08
CA LEU A 201 17.42 5.30 0.00
C LEU A 201 18.69 5.33 0.86
N GLY A 202 19.41 6.46 0.88
CA GLY A 202 20.58 6.64 1.78
C GLY A 202 20.20 6.56 3.26
N LYS A 203 19.09 7.18 3.66
CA LYS A 203 18.55 7.08 5.03
C LYS A 203 18.15 5.66 5.40
N LEU A 204 17.52 4.93 4.48
CA LEU A 204 17.15 3.54 4.68
C LEU A 204 18.40 2.65 4.78
N ALA A 205 19.45 2.92 4.00
CA ALA A 205 20.71 2.21 4.13
C ALA A 205 21.34 2.38 5.53
N MET A 206 21.31 3.61 6.06
CA MET A 206 21.74 3.87 7.44
C MET A 206 20.90 3.07 8.44
N LEU A 207 19.57 3.08 8.32
CA LEU A 207 18.71 2.30 9.20
C LEU A 207 19.01 0.80 9.13
N VAL A 208 19.11 0.23 7.93
CA VAL A 208 19.39 -1.19 7.69
C VAL A 208 20.72 -1.61 8.36
N SER A 209 21.74 -0.74 8.34
CA SER A 209 23.03 -1.00 8.99
C SER A 209 22.96 -1.12 10.52
N GLN A 210 21.92 -0.56 11.14
CA GLN A 210 21.73 -0.56 12.60
C GLN A 210 20.77 -1.66 13.06
N LEU A 211 20.11 -2.38 12.15
CA LEU A 211 19.09 -3.36 12.52
C LEU A 211 19.72 -4.58 13.22
N PRO A 212 19.10 -5.08 14.30
CA PRO A 212 19.59 -6.23 15.05
C PRO A 212 19.24 -7.57 14.34
N PHE A 213 19.95 -7.91 13.27
CA PHE A 213 19.66 -9.11 12.46
C PHE A 213 19.70 -10.45 13.20
N HIS A 214 20.35 -10.51 14.37
CA HIS A 214 20.35 -11.71 15.21
C HIS A 214 18.95 -12.11 15.71
N LEU A 215 17.97 -11.19 15.69
CA LEU A 215 16.58 -11.47 16.08
C LEU A 215 15.82 -12.36 15.09
N GLY A 216 16.25 -12.40 13.82
CA GLY A 216 15.57 -13.16 12.79
C GLY A 216 15.81 -14.67 12.80
N GLY A 217 16.63 -15.16 13.75
CA GLY A 217 17.00 -16.58 13.84
C GLY A 217 17.84 -17.12 12.67
N GLY A 218 18.11 -16.30 11.64
CA GLY A 218 18.98 -16.63 10.53
C GLY A 218 20.38 -16.05 10.73
N GLN A 219 21.42 -16.84 10.47
CA GLN A 219 22.71 -16.24 10.14
C GLN A 219 22.53 -15.35 8.90
N PRO A 220 23.19 -14.18 8.84
CA PRO A 220 23.14 -13.35 7.65
C PRO A 220 23.57 -14.21 6.46
N ALA A 221 22.70 -14.31 5.44
CA ALA A 221 23.07 -15.02 4.24
C ALA A 221 24.34 -14.33 3.69
N PRO A 222 25.38 -15.07 3.27
CA PRO A 222 26.51 -14.45 2.61
C PRO A 222 25.97 -13.59 1.47
N GLN A 223 26.35 -12.31 1.45
CA GLN A 223 25.91 -11.38 0.41
C GLN A 223 26.40 -11.90 -0.94
N ALA A 224 25.57 -12.70 -1.61
CA ALA A 224 25.71 -12.97 -3.02
C ALA A 224 25.34 -11.68 -3.73
N TYR A 225 26.34 -10.97 -4.23
CA TYR A 225 26.13 -9.80 -5.09
C TYR A 225 25.13 -10.19 -6.19
N PRO A 226 23.99 -9.49 -6.33
CA PRO A 226 23.05 -9.80 -7.37
C PRO A 226 23.74 -9.59 -8.72
N GLN A 227 23.92 -10.68 -9.46
CA GLN A 227 24.09 -10.57 -10.91
C GLN A 227 22.81 -9.89 -11.42
N PRO A 228 22.90 -8.79 -12.20
CA PRO A 228 21.72 -8.14 -12.77
C PRO A 228 21.01 -9.14 -13.68
N GLY A 229 19.94 -9.74 -13.16
CA GLY A 229 18.96 -10.47 -13.94
C GLY A 229 18.22 -9.47 -14.80
N TYR A 230 18.72 -9.26 -16.01
CA TYR A 230 17.95 -8.60 -17.06
C TYR A 230 16.59 -9.27 -17.14
N PRO A 231 15.46 -8.52 -17.13
CA PRO A 231 14.20 -9.11 -17.53
C PRO A 231 14.46 -9.68 -18.92
N GLN A 232 14.36 -11.01 -19.06
CA GLN A 232 14.38 -11.61 -20.37
C GLN A 232 13.29 -10.90 -21.18
N PRO A 233 13.61 -10.33 -22.36
CA PRO A 233 12.58 -9.81 -23.23
C PRO A 233 11.56 -10.92 -23.43
N GLN A 234 10.29 -10.65 -23.14
CA GLN A 234 9.22 -11.57 -23.45
C GLN A 234 9.40 -12.00 -24.90
N PRO A 235 9.44 -13.31 -25.21
CA PRO A 235 9.46 -13.76 -26.58
C PRO A 235 8.23 -13.18 -27.27
N THR A 236 8.46 -12.25 -28.19
CA THR A 236 7.49 -11.81 -29.19
C THR A 236 7.21 -13.02 -30.06
N TYR A 237 6.19 -13.78 -29.67
CA TYR A 237 5.67 -14.84 -30.52
C TYR A 237 5.20 -14.18 -31.82
N PRO A 238 5.75 -14.56 -32.98
CA PRO A 238 5.23 -14.08 -34.24
C PRO A 238 3.76 -14.49 -34.35
N PRO A 239 2.89 -13.65 -34.92
CA PRO A 239 1.49 -13.99 -35.09
C PRO A 239 1.39 -15.28 -35.90
N GLN A 240 0.92 -16.36 -35.26
CA GLN A 240 0.54 -17.56 -35.98
C GLN A 240 -0.60 -17.19 -36.93
N GLN A 241 -0.26 -17.07 -38.21
CA GLN A 241 -1.23 -17.09 -39.28
C GLN A 241 -1.90 -18.46 -39.24
N TYR A 242 -3.10 -18.51 -38.65
CA TYR A 242 -3.99 -19.66 -38.79
C TYR A 242 -4.32 -19.80 -40.28
N GLN A 243 -3.60 -20.69 -40.96
CA GLN A 243 -4.01 -21.20 -42.26
C GLN A 243 -5.34 -21.93 -42.05
N ARG A 244 -6.43 -21.32 -42.54
CA ARG A 244 -7.74 -21.96 -42.62
C ARG A 244 -7.63 -23.21 -43.49
N PRO A 245 -8.03 -24.40 -43.00
CA PRO A 245 -8.14 -25.58 -43.85
C PRO A 245 -9.17 -25.33 -44.95
N ALA A 246 -8.76 -25.48 -46.20
CA ALA A 246 -9.66 -25.48 -47.35
C ALA A 246 -10.51 -26.76 -47.32
N TYR A 247 -11.83 -26.61 -47.19
CA TYR A 247 -12.77 -27.72 -47.31
C TYR A 247 -12.98 -28.06 -48.80
N PRO A 248 -12.92 -29.34 -49.19
CA PRO A 248 -13.28 -29.75 -50.55
C PRO A 248 -14.82 -29.74 -50.75
N PRO A 249 -15.30 -29.45 -51.96
CA PRO A 249 -16.73 -29.46 -52.26
C PRO A 249 -17.21 -30.91 -52.45
N GLN A 250 -18.03 -31.40 -51.50
CA GLN A 250 -18.80 -32.63 -51.70
C GLN A 250 -20.21 -32.31 -52.20
N HIS A 251 -20.48 -32.70 -53.44
CA HIS A 251 -21.80 -32.84 -54.01
C HIS A 251 -22.42 -34.17 -53.58
N HIS A 252 -23.57 -34.20 -52.89
CA HIS A 252 -24.51 -35.32 -52.98
C HIS A 252 -25.97 -34.88 -52.74
N PRO A 253 -26.92 -35.37 -53.55
CA PRO A 253 -28.36 -35.13 -53.41
C PRO A 253 -29.07 -36.31 -52.69
N GLY A 254 -30.07 -35.98 -51.85
CA GLY A 254 -31.22 -36.84 -51.58
C GLY A 254 -31.28 -37.56 -50.22
N TYR A 255 -32.38 -37.25 -49.49
CA TYR A 255 -33.13 -38.12 -48.55
C TYR A 255 -32.64 -38.29 -47.08
N PRO A 256 -33.55 -38.60 -46.14
CA PRO A 256 -33.80 -37.71 -45.00
C PRO A 256 -33.65 -38.35 -43.60
N THR A 257 -33.96 -37.52 -42.60
CA THR A 257 -34.47 -37.82 -41.23
C THR A 257 -33.52 -38.15 -40.07
N GLN A 258 -33.86 -37.51 -38.94
CA GLN A 258 -33.63 -37.84 -37.52
C GLN A 258 -32.25 -37.53 -36.90
N GLN A 259 -32.19 -36.49 -36.07
CA GLN A 259 -32.30 -36.60 -34.59
C GLN A 259 -32.16 -35.20 -33.95
N PRO A 260 -33.02 -34.79 -33.00
CA PRO A 260 -32.82 -33.54 -32.26
C PRO A 260 -31.72 -33.69 -31.19
N PRO A 261 -30.87 -32.68 -30.98
CA PRO A 261 -29.86 -32.72 -29.94
C PRO A 261 -30.46 -32.57 -28.53
N ALA A 262 -29.94 -33.38 -27.61
CA ALA A 262 -30.30 -33.42 -26.20
C ALA A 262 -30.13 -32.05 -25.52
N HIS A 263 -31.21 -31.58 -24.89
CA HIS A 263 -31.19 -30.49 -23.93
C HIS A 263 -30.46 -30.92 -22.65
N TYR A 264 -29.33 -30.29 -22.37
CA TYR A 264 -28.71 -30.35 -21.04
C TYR A 264 -29.43 -29.37 -20.10
N PRO A 265 -29.85 -29.81 -18.90
CA PRO A 265 -30.44 -28.92 -17.92
C PRO A 265 -29.38 -27.97 -17.35
N PRO A 266 -29.73 -26.71 -17.04
CA PRO A 266 -28.81 -25.76 -16.43
C PRO A 266 -28.45 -26.19 -15.00
N ALA A 267 -27.15 -26.12 -14.68
CA ALA A 267 -26.64 -26.31 -13.34
C ALA A 267 -27.16 -25.21 -12.40
N GLN A 268 -27.99 -25.60 -11.43
CA GLN A 268 -28.40 -24.74 -10.32
C GLN A 268 -27.26 -24.65 -9.31
N TYR A 269 -26.62 -23.49 -9.24
CA TYR A 269 -25.71 -23.17 -8.15
C TYR A 269 -26.52 -22.72 -6.92
N PRO A 270 -26.21 -23.24 -5.72
CA PRO A 270 -26.86 -22.79 -4.49
C PRO A 270 -26.50 -21.33 -4.20
N GLN A 271 -27.53 -20.50 -4.03
CA GLN A 271 -27.42 -19.10 -3.63
C GLN A 271 -26.99 -18.99 -2.16
N PRO A 272 -25.98 -18.18 -1.82
CA PRO A 272 -25.65 -17.86 -0.43
C PRO A 272 -26.80 -17.11 0.24
N GLY A 273 -27.30 -17.66 1.36
CA GLY A 273 -28.32 -17.02 2.18
C GLY A 273 -27.81 -15.73 2.81
N TYR A 274 -28.52 -14.64 2.56
CA TYR A 274 -28.28 -13.36 3.23
C TYR A 274 -28.76 -13.41 4.69
N PRO A 275 -27.97 -12.92 5.66
CA PRO A 275 -28.43 -12.78 7.03
C PRO A 275 -29.50 -11.67 7.15
N GLN A 276 -30.52 -11.98 7.95
CA GLN A 276 -31.65 -11.12 8.30
C GLN A 276 -31.21 -9.85 9.06
N PRO A 277 -31.90 -8.71 8.87
CA PRO A 277 -31.63 -7.49 9.61
C PRO A 277 -32.03 -7.61 11.09
N PHE A 278 -31.10 -7.23 11.97
CA PHE A 278 -31.33 -7.13 13.41
C PHE A 278 -32.39 -6.07 13.74
N GLN A 279 -33.30 -6.44 14.64
CA GLN A 279 -34.31 -5.55 15.19
C GLN A 279 -33.67 -4.49 16.09
N GLN A 280 -34.13 -3.25 15.94
CA GLN A 280 -33.71 -2.09 16.73
C GLN A 280 -34.13 -2.25 18.20
N ILE A 281 -33.14 -2.31 19.10
CA ILE A 281 -33.33 -2.17 20.53
C ILE A 281 -33.42 -0.68 20.85
N GLY A 282 -34.56 -0.28 21.45
CA GLY A 282 -34.84 1.10 21.85
C GLY A 282 -33.92 1.58 22.96
N TYR A 283 -33.34 2.77 22.78
CA TYR A 283 -32.59 3.46 23.82
C TYR A 283 -33.53 4.29 24.71
N PRO A 284 -33.32 4.31 26.04
CA PRO A 284 -34.05 5.19 26.95
C PRO A 284 -33.66 6.66 26.78
N PRO A 285 -34.56 7.60 27.10
CA PRO A 285 -34.31 9.04 26.96
C PRO A 285 -33.23 9.54 27.95
N PRO A 286 -32.41 10.53 27.57
CA PRO A 286 -31.37 11.08 28.42
C PRO A 286 -31.93 11.93 29.58
N PRO A 287 -31.27 11.96 30.75
CA PRO A 287 -31.67 12.81 31.88
C PRO A 287 -31.48 14.30 31.56
N GLY A 288 -32.47 15.11 31.93
CA GLY A 288 -32.46 16.56 31.74
C GLY A 288 -31.34 17.25 32.52
N HIS A 289 -30.54 18.07 31.83
CA HIS A 289 -29.57 18.95 32.45
C HIS A 289 -30.22 20.28 32.84
N GLY A 290 -30.22 20.57 34.15
CA GLY A 290 -30.53 21.88 34.69
C GLY A 290 -29.41 22.88 34.40
N TYR A 291 -29.78 24.09 34.00
CA TYR A 291 -28.85 25.19 33.77
C TYR A 291 -28.43 25.85 35.09
N PRO A 292 -27.14 26.17 35.31
CA PRO A 292 -26.72 26.99 36.43
C PRO A 292 -27.09 28.46 36.21
N ALA A 293 -27.51 29.12 37.30
CA ALA A 293 -27.84 30.54 37.36
C ALA A 293 -26.62 31.44 37.07
N GLY A 294 -26.84 32.47 36.26
CA GLY A 294 -25.82 33.47 35.90
C GLY A 294 -25.45 34.40 37.07
N PRO A 295 -24.28 35.03 37.02
CA PRO A 295 -23.83 35.97 38.05
C PRO A 295 -24.56 37.32 37.96
N PRO A 296 -24.72 38.03 39.09
CA PRO A 296 -25.39 39.33 39.14
C PRO A 296 -24.52 40.46 38.53
N PRO A 297 -25.14 41.55 38.08
CA PRO A 297 -24.45 42.66 37.42
C PRO A 297 -23.70 43.56 38.40
N SER A 298 -22.49 43.95 38.03
CA SER A 298 -21.65 44.94 38.71
C SER A 298 -22.06 46.36 38.30
N ARG A 299 -22.12 47.27 39.28
CA ARG A 299 -22.16 48.73 39.08
C ARG A 299 -20.78 49.29 38.80
#